data_AF-A0A8E6B3Y9-F1
#
_entry.id   AF-A0A8E6B3Y9-F1
#
_cell.length_a   1.000
_cell.length_b   1.000
_cell.length_c   1.000
_cell.angle_alpha   90.00
_cell.angle_beta   90.00
_cell.angle_gamma   90.00
#
_symmetry.space_group_name_H-M   'P 1'
#
loop_
_entity.id
_entity.type
_entity.pdbx_description
1 polymer ?
#
loop_
_entity_poly.entity_id
_entity_poly.type
_entity_poly.pdbx_seq_one_letter_code
_entity_poly.pdbx_strand_id
1 'polypeptide(L)'
;MKAKPIFTLLLIFLLPPYVAADDPVKKPESKKTPEVFDLCQQQTPIRNQGGRDTCPYFPPVAALEAAYKRAGIAVNLSVEHLIWNRNVMSSSDKNSRDVAEDLISTLGGGGGMGVLQQYAVCRAEEMPYRGSIQYPKNSGLEKYDWSKPFSQMALNLWNLDPANLPAAARTDAKYAIEKFDSIPAHDLRNSAKFEEILYSGHEIVFSMNIHANSNDLAAKGQPVWRLKPNTRGDSVNHFMLMVGYDRARKFFVVKNQWGPTNYTAQQGKLAEGWKDIIKYDGFTLVDYNYLATFSEAHYITEVAPVGSRRFIPQRAIGQWEVTFKKEGKKVNSGVLCWRHPPISAEGKQKADLRLGELVLANGEQYRVNGKLDGDGSKPYQISLHVDFSKGTLPLDSTAGATWKGTLHLPDNGKATMHLKPHGGAKEKVGDGDTNELEIDAKLVLDQNLLREIGEHK
;
A
#
# COMPACT_ATOMS: atom_id res chain seq x y z
N MET A 1 56.48 12.60 33.31
CA MET A 1 55.24 12.31 32.55
C MET A 1 54.10 12.23 33.54
N LYS A 2 53.18 13.21 33.51
CA LYS A 2 52.08 13.34 34.46
C LYS A 2 50.86 12.60 33.92
N ALA A 3 50.35 11.63 34.69
CA ALA A 3 49.15 10.87 34.37
C ALA A 3 47.90 11.77 34.43
N LYS A 4 47.00 11.62 33.46
CA LYS A 4 45.69 12.29 33.41
C LYS A 4 44.72 11.61 34.40
N PRO A 5 43.80 12.35 35.03
CA PRO A 5 42.79 11.76 35.90
C PRO A 5 41.68 11.12 35.06
N ILE A 6 41.28 9.93 35.48
CA ILE A 6 40.08 9.23 35.01
C ILE A 6 38.89 9.84 35.75
N PHE A 7 37.97 10.48 35.02
CA PHE A 7 36.69 10.95 35.54
C PHE A 7 35.74 9.75 35.63
N THR A 8 35.59 9.19 36.83
CA THR A 8 34.53 8.22 37.13
C THR A 8 33.22 8.99 37.31
N LEU A 9 32.31 8.88 36.34
CA LEU A 9 30.96 9.41 36.43
C LEU A 9 30.15 8.48 37.36
N LEU A 10 29.88 8.93 38.58
CA LEU A 10 29.01 8.24 39.52
C LEU A 10 27.55 8.46 39.09
N LEU A 11 26.92 7.46 38.47
CA LEU A 11 25.48 7.48 38.23
C LEU A 11 24.76 7.28 39.56
N ILE A 12 24.22 8.35 40.13
CA ILE A 12 23.28 8.28 41.25
C ILE A 12 21.93 7.84 40.66
N PHE A 13 21.57 6.57 40.87
CA PHE A 13 20.20 6.11 40.66
C PHE A 13 19.32 6.73 41.76
N LEU A 14 18.60 7.79 41.42
CA LEU A 14 17.44 8.22 42.19
C LEU A 14 16.37 7.14 42.01
N LEU A 15 16.18 6.32 43.05
CA LEU A 15 15.00 5.46 43.15
C LEU A 15 13.75 6.36 43.07
N PRO A 16 12.79 6.06 42.19
CA PRO A 16 11.53 6.80 42.17
C PRO A 16 10.85 6.68 43.53
N PRO A 17 10.13 7.72 43.99
CA PRO A 17 9.34 7.63 45.21
C PRO A 17 8.40 6.43 45.12
N TYR A 18 8.34 5.67 46.20
CA TYR A 18 7.38 4.59 46.40
C TYR A 18 5.97 5.16 46.17
N VAL A 19 5.39 4.89 45.01
CA VAL A 19 3.99 5.18 44.72
C VAL A 19 3.19 4.22 45.59
N ALA A 20 2.34 4.76 46.46
CA ALA A 20 1.41 3.98 47.25
C ALA A 20 0.62 3.05 46.33
N ALA A 21 0.38 1.81 46.77
CA ALA A 21 -0.38 0.82 46.01
C ALA A 21 -1.69 1.44 45.52
N ASP A 22 -1.83 1.59 44.21
CA ASP A 22 -3.05 2.06 43.57
C ASP A 22 -4.22 1.21 44.07
N ASP A 23 -5.30 1.88 44.47
CA ASP A 23 -6.59 1.24 44.72
C ASP A 23 -6.91 0.27 43.57
N PRO A 24 -7.49 -0.91 43.84
CA PRO A 24 -7.85 -1.86 42.80
C PRO A 24 -8.70 -1.14 41.76
N VAL A 25 -8.12 -0.91 40.58
CA VAL A 25 -8.78 -0.28 39.44
C VAL A 25 -10.10 -1.00 39.23
N LYS A 26 -11.21 -0.32 39.55
CA LYS A 26 -12.56 -0.84 39.32
C LYS A 26 -12.62 -1.28 37.86
N LYS A 27 -12.76 -2.59 37.65
CA LYS A 27 -12.91 -3.19 36.33
C LYS A 27 -14.04 -2.43 35.61
N PRO A 28 -13.76 -1.72 34.50
CA PRO A 28 -14.77 -0.93 33.84
C PRO A 28 -15.96 -1.85 33.49
N GLU A 29 -17.16 -1.43 33.86
CA GLU A 29 -18.38 -2.16 33.50
C GLU A 29 -18.41 -2.32 31.98
N SER A 30 -18.43 -3.56 31.50
CA SER A 30 -18.44 -3.83 30.06
C SER A 30 -19.72 -3.23 29.47
N LYS A 31 -19.58 -2.16 28.68
CA LYS A 31 -20.70 -1.48 28.03
C LYS A 31 -21.46 -2.50 27.18
N LYS A 32 -22.70 -2.82 27.59
CA LYS A 32 -23.53 -3.79 26.88
C LYS A 32 -23.84 -3.26 25.47
N THR A 33 -23.45 -4.02 24.45
CA THR A 33 -23.71 -3.72 23.04
C THR A 33 -25.17 -4.06 22.68
N PRO A 34 -25.82 -3.32 21.76
CA PRO A 34 -27.20 -3.61 21.33
C PRO A 34 -27.30 -4.98 20.65
N GLU A 35 -28.51 -5.53 20.50
CA GLU A 35 -28.70 -6.83 19.81
C GLU A 35 -28.49 -6.74 18.29
N VAL A 36 -28.73 -5.57 17.72
CA VAL A 36 -28.56 -5.28 16.28
C VAL A 36 -27.83 -3.95 16.16
N PHE A 37 -26.85 -3.89 15.27
CA PHE A 37 -26.13 -2.67 14.95
C PHE A 37 -25.70 -2.69 13.48
N ASP A 38 -25.81 -1.55 12.79
CA ASP A 38 -25.34 -1.44 11.41
C ASP A 38 -24.74 -0.07 11.08
N LEU A 39 -23.71 -0.11 10.25
CA LEU A 39 -22.99 1.02 9.66
C LEU A 39 -23.24 1.11 8.16
N CYS A 40 -24.29 0.47 7.64
CA CYS A 40 -24.56 0.36 6.20
C CYS A 40 -24.69 1.74 5.55
N GLN A 41 -25.33 2.69 6.23
CA GLN A 41 -25.50 4.06 5.74
C GLN A 41 -24.18 4.84 5.66
N GLN A 42 -23.11 4.38 6.31
CA GLN A 42 -21.78 4.99 6.23
C GLN A 42 -20.99 4.51 5.02
N GLN A 43 -21.46 3.48 4.32
CA GLN A 43 -20.73 2.89 3.22
C GLN A 43 -20.95 3.62 1.90
N THR A 44 -19.91 3.64 1.07
CA THR A 44 -20.01 3.92 -0.38
C THR A 44 -20.71 2.76 -1.10
N PRO A 45 -21.12 2.93 -2.38
CA PRO A 45 -21.71 1.85 -3.16
C PRO A 45 -20.88 0.57 -3.22
N ILE A 46 -21.55 -0.57 -3.39
CA ILE A 46 -20.93 -1.89 -3.56
C ILE A 46 -20.19 -1.95 -4.89
N ARG A 47 -18.96 -2.47 -4.90
CA ARG A 47 -18.09 -2.58 -6.08
C ARG A 47 -17.97 -4.02 -6.57
N ASN A 48 -17.29 -4.21 -7.70
CA ASN A 48 -17.03 -5.53 -8.29
C ASN A 48 -15.55 -5.68 -8.66
N GLN A 49 -14.87 -6.68 -8.10
CA GLN A 49 -13.47 -7.01 -8.38
C GLN A 49 -13.26 -7.73 -9.73
N GLY A 50 -14.34 -8.08 -10.44
CA GLY A 50 -14.26 -8.86 -11.67
C GLY A 50 -13.45 -10.15 -11.48
N GLY A 51 -12.59 -10.47 -12.45
CA GLY A 51 -11.78 -11.68 -12.46
C GLY A 51 -10.35 -11.51 -11.93
N ARG A 52 -10.07 -10.51 -11.08
CA ARG A 52 -8.68 -10.09 -10.75
C ARG A 52 -8.09 -10.54 -9.42
N ASP A 53 -8.74 -11.41 -8.64
CA ASP A 53 -8.25 -11.84 -7.31
C ASP A 53 -7.77 -10.66 -6.42
N THR A 54 -8.46 -9.52 -6.54
CA THR A 54 -8.11 -8.25 -5.86
C THR A 54 -8.96 -8.02 -4.61
N CYS A 55 -9.61 -9.08 -4.10
CA CYS A 55 -10.40 -9.02 -2.88
C CYS A 55 -9.69 -8.32 -1.70
N PRO A 56 -8.37 -8.42 -1.48
CA PRO A 56 -7.77 -7.84 -0.27
C PRO A 56 -7.60 -6.32 -0.32
N TYR A 57 -7.90 -5.68 -1.45
CA TYR A 57 -7.76 -4.22 -1.62
C TYR A 57 -9.09 -3.46 -1.53
N PHE A 58 -10.22 -4.12 -1.80
CA PHE A 58 -11.53 -3.48 -1.73
C PHE A 58 -11.96 -3.13 -0.30
N PRO A 59 -11.87 -4.05 0.69
CA PRO A 59 -12.28 -3.75 2.06
C PRO A 59 -11.46 -2.65 2.73
N PRO A 60 -10.11 -2.59 2.63
CA PRO A 60 -9.34 -1.48 3.17
C PRO A 60 -9.74 -0.12 2.59
N VAL A 61 -9.99 -0.05 1.28
CA VAL A 61 -10.45 1.19 0.63
C VAL A 61 -11.85 1.58 1.13
N ALA A 62 -12.78 0.62 1.20
CA ALA A 62 -14.13 0.89 1.70
C ALA A 62 -14.13 1.32 3.18
N ALA A 63 -13.28 0.72 4.02
CA ALA A 63 -13.09 1.12 5.41
C ALA A 63 -12.55 2.55 5.49
N LEU A 64 -11.56 2.89 4.66
CA LEU A 64 -10.97 4.23 4.63
C LEU A 64 -11.97 5.31 4.18
N GLU A 65 -12.79 5.02 3.16
CA GLU A 65 -13.88 5.90 2.73
C GLU A 65 -14.89 6.16 3.85
N ALA A 66 -15.30 5.11 4.57
CA ALA A 66 -16.24 5.25 5.68
C ALA A 66 -15.63 6.03 6.85
N ALA A 67 -14.35 5.81 7.15
CA ALA A 67 -13.61 6.55 8.17
C ALA A 67 -13.49 8.04 7.83
N TYR A 68 -13.17 8.38 6.58
CA TYR A 68 -13.18 9.78 6.12
C TYR A 68 -14.59 10.39 6.15
N LYS A 69 -15.63 9.64 5.77
CA LYS A 69 -17.02 10.10 5.83
C LYS A 69 -17.41 10.50 7.26
N ARG A 70 -17.00 9.71 8.28
CA ARG A 70 -17.19 10.06 9.69
C ARG A 70 -16.39 11.29 10.11
N ALA A 71 -15.23 11.52 9.51
CA ALA A 71 -14.45 12.75 9.67
C ALA A 71 -15.00 13.94 8.86
N GLY A 72 -16.19 13.82 8.24
CA GLY A 72 -16.85 14.89 7.50
C GLY A 72 -16.41 15.02 6.02
N ILE A 73 -15.66 14.05 5.50
CA ILE A 73 -15.11 14.07 4.14
C ILE A 73 -15.68 12.90 3.34
N ALA A 74 -16.62 13.18 2.44
CA ALA A 74 -17.11 12.16 1.50
C ALA A 74 -16.12 12.01 0.33
N VAL A 75 -15.60 10.81 0.12
CA VAL A 75 -14.63 10.52 -0.93
C VAL A 75 -14.87 9.15 -1.56
N ASN A 76 -14.51 9.02 -2.83
CA ASN A 76 -14.52 7.77 -3.60
C ASN A 76 -13.07 7.48 -4.03
N LEU A 77 -12.43 6.49 -3.42
CA LEU A 77 -10.99 6.21 -3.51
C LEU A 77 -10.68 5.09 -4.50
N SER A 78 -9.52 5.21 -5.15
CA SER A 78 -9.05 4.25 -6.14
C SER A 78 -8.51 2.98 -5.50
N VAL A 79 -9.19 1.86 -5.74
CA VAL A 79 -8.65 0.51 -5.48
C VAL A 79 -7.48 0.19 -6.41
N GLU A 80 -7.52 0.66 -7.65
CA GLU A 80 -6.44 0.43 -8.62
C GLU A 80 -5.12 1.05 -8.15
N HIS A 81 -5.16 2.26 -7.61
CA HIS A 81 -3.97 2.92 -7.09
C HIS A 81 -3.42 2.21 -5.85
N LEU A 82 -4.28 1.67 -4.98
CA LEU A 82 -3.82 0.84 -3.86
C LEU A 82 -3.09 -0.43 -4.34
N ILE A 83 -3.65 -1.11 -5.35
CA ILE A 83 -3.03 -2.28 -5.97
C ILE A 83 -1.67 -1.89 -6.59
N TRP A 84 -1.65 -0.77 -7.31
CA TRP A 84 -0.44 -0.23 -7.92
C TRP A 84 0.64 0.07 -6.87
N ASN A 85 0.30 0.82 -5.81
CA ASN A 85 1.21 1.13 -4.70
C ASN A 85 1.78 -0.13 -4.09
N ARG A 86 0.91 -1.12 -3.79
CA ARG A 86 1.36 -2.39 -3.22
C ARG A 86 2.35 -3.08 -4.14
N ASN A 87 2.04 -3.20 -5.43
CA ASN A 87 2.81 -4.02 -6.35
C ASN A 87 4.12 -3.36 -6.77
N VAL A 88 4.11 -2.07 -7.11
CA VAL A 88 5.29 -1.33 -7.58
C VAL A 88 6.24 -1.00 -6.43
N MET A 89 5.69 -0.76 -5.23
CA MET A 89 6.51 -0.53 -4.04
C MET A 89 6.76 -1.79 -3.23
N SER A 90 6.20 -2.95 -3.64
CA SER A 90 6.63 -4.24 -3.09
C SER A 90 8.09 -4.45 -3.45
N SER A 91 8.84 -5.01 -2.52
CA SER A 91 10.26 -5.18 -2.72
C SER A 91 10.67 -6.58 -2.29
N SER A 92 11.27 -7.32 -3.21
CA SER A 92 12.08 -8.50 -2.91
C SER A 92 13.55 -8.09 -2.89
N ASP A 93 14.36 -8.65 -1.98
CA ASP A 93 15.80 -8.41 -1.95
C ASP A 93 16.49 -9.29 -3.00
N LYS A 94 16.34 -8.91 -4.28
CA LYS A 94 17.03 -9.56 -5.38
C LYS A 94 18.21 -8.68 -5.77
N ASN A 95 19.39 -8.99 -5.24
CA ASN A 95 20.65 -8.31 -5.57
C ASN A 95 21.21 -8.76 -6.93
N SER A 96 20.37 -8.76 -7.97
CA SER A 96 20.74 -9.13 -9.34
C SER A 96 20.43 -7.99 -10.30
N ARG A 97 21.29 -7.84 -11.30
CA ARG A 97 21.07 -6.89 -12.41
C ARG A 97 19.85 -7.34 -13.20
N ASP A 98 19.05 -6.39 -13.64
CA ASP A 98 17.90 -6.56 -14.56
C ASP A 98 16.77 -7.48 -14.07
N VAL A 99 16.84 -7.98 -12.83
CA VAL A 99 15.80 -8.84 -12.25
C VAL A 99 14.80 -7.98 -11.49
N ALA A 100 13.51 -8.19 -11.79
CA ALA A 100 12.37 -7.56 -11.15
C ALA A 100 12.38 -7.76 -9.63
N GLU A 101 12.46 -6.65 -8.91
CA GLU A 101 12.33 -6.54 -7.46
C GLU A 101 10.87 -6.34 -7.03
N ASP A 102 10.07 -5.74 -7.91
CA ASP A 102 8.65 -5.45 -7.72
C ASP A 102 7.75 -6.41 -8.52
N LEU A 103 6.45 -6.15 -8.45
CA LEU A 103 5.41 -6.93 -9.11
C LEU A 103 4.75 -6.10 -10.21
N ILE A 104 4.15 -6.78 -11.19
CA ILE A 104 3.31 -6.09 -12.14
C ILE A 104 2.11 -5.45 -11.42
N SER A 105 1.89 -4.17 -11.71
CA SER A 105 0.94 -3.29 -11.03
C SER A 105 -0.50 -3.79 -11.02
N THR A 106 -0.84 -4.79 -11.84
CA THR A 106 -2.20 -5.30 -11.97
C THR A 106 -2.51 -6.57 -11.18
N LEU A 107 -1.52 -7.19 -10.51
CA LEU A 107 -1.75 -8.43 -9.75
C LEU A 107 -2.62 -8.21 -8.53
N GLY A 108 -3.42 -9.23 -8.21
CA GLY A 108 -3.97 -9.42 -6.87
C GLY A 108 -2.88 -9.69 -5.82
N GLY A 109 -3.30 -9.84 -4.56
CA GLY A 109 -2.39 -10.04 -3.44
C GLY A 109 -2.94 -9.47 -2.14
N GLY A 110 -2.15 -9.52 -1.06
CA GLY A 110 -2.55 -9.05 0.28
C GLY A 110 -1.84 -7.78 0.75
N GLY A 111 -2.16 -7.37 2.00
CA GLY A 111 -1.47 -6.31 2.73
C GLY A 111 -2.07 -4.90 2.60
N GLY A 112 -3.32 -4.77 2.15
CA GLY A 112 -3.92 -3.45 1.84
C GLY A 112 -3.90 -2.45 3.01
N MET A 113 -4.11 -2.89 4.25
CA MET A 113 -4.07 -2.01 5.43
C MET A 113 -2.68 -1.40 5.67
N GLY A 114 -1.62 -2.22 5.62
CA GLY A 114 -0.26 -1.74 5.79
C GLY A 114 0.19 -0.80 4.68
N VAL A 115 -0.25 -1.06 3.44
CA VAL A 115 0.05 -0.18 2.29
C VAL A 115 -0.63 1.18 2.45
N LEU A 116 -1.89 1.23 2.93
CA LEU A 116 -2.59 2.48 3.22
C LEU A 116 -2.01 3.26 4.41
N GLN A 117 -1.27 2.60 5.30
CA GLN A 117 -0.52 3.31 6.35
C GLN A 117 0.77 3.93 5.80
N GLN A 118 1.42 3.28 4.83
CA GLN A 118 2.69 3.75 4.26
C GLN A 118 2.50 4.78 3.14
N TYR A 119 1.43 4.66 2.36
CA TYR A 119 1.21 5.42 1.15
C TYR A 119 -0.21 5.97 1.07
N ALA A 120 -0.33 7.14 0.46
CA ALA A 120 -1.61 7.72 0.12
C ALA A 120 -2.16 7.12 -1.17
N VAL A 121 -3.49 7.09 -1.28
CA VAL A 121 -4.22 6.75 -2.49
C VAL A 121 -4.92 7.97 -3.06
N CYS A 122 -5.21 7.89 -4.35
CA CYS A 122 -5.91 8.91 -5.13
C CYS A 122 -7.40 8.58 -5.19
N ARG A 123 -8.19 9.45 -5.80
CA ARG A 123 -9.62 9.23 -6.04
C ARG A 123 -9.85 8.25 -7.17
N ALA A 124 -11.00 7.57 -7.15
CA ALA A 124 -11.35 6.58 -8.15
C ALA A 124 -11.42 7.16 -9.57
N GLU A 125 -11.82 8.43 -9.73
CA GLU A 125 -11.82 9.10 -11.03
C GLU A 125 -10.42 9.39 -11.60
N GLU A 126 -9.40 9.47 -10.73
CA GLU A 126 -8.00 9.75 -11.13
C GLU A 126 -7.28 8.48 -11.58
N MET A 127 -7.70 7.32 -11.07
CA MET A 127 -7.22 6.01 -11.50
C MET A 127 -8.35 4.96 -11.40
N PRO A 128 -9.21 4.85 -12.41
CA PRO A 128 -10.36 3.94 -12.36
C PRO A 128 -9.96 2.48 -12.25
N TYR A 129 -10.76 1.71 -11.51
CA TYR A 129 -10.57 0.27 -11.36
C TYR A 129 -10.79 -0.46 -12.68
N ARG A 130 -9.93 -1.45 -12.97
CA ARG A 130 -10.05 -2.30 -14.15
C ARG A 130 -10.50 -3.69 -13.72
N GLY A 131 -11.66 -4.17 -14.16
CA GLY A 131 -12.18 -5.49 -13.77
C GLY A 131 -11.47 -6.70 -14.39
N SER A 132 -10.55 -6.47 -15.32
CA SER A 132 -9.80 -7.51 -16.02
C SER A 132 -8.35 -7.08 -16.25
N ILE A 133 -7.45 -8.07 -16.32
CA ILE A 133 -6.06 -7.84 -16.72
C ILE A 133 -6.02 -7.83 -18.24
N GLN A 134 -5.50 -6.75 -18.81
CA GLN A 134 -5.23 -6.64 -20.24
C GLN A 134 -3.75 -6.29 -20.42
N TYR A 135 -2.94 -7.30 -20.75
CA TYR A 135 -1.57 -7.06 -21.15
C TYR A 135 -1.56 -6.50 -22.58
N PRO A 136 -0.75 -5.47 -22.87
CA PRO A 136 -0.51 -5.07 -24.25
C PRO A 136 0.09 -6.25 -24.99
N LYS A 137 -0.42 -6.47 -26.22
CA LYS A 137 0.18 -7.45 -27.12
C LYS A 137 1.66 -7.09 -27.32
N ASN A 138 2.52 -8.11 -27.33
CA ASN A 138 3.96 -7.98 -27.57
C ASN A 138 4.71 -7.16 -26.50
N SER A 139 4.16 -7.02 -25.28
CA SER A 139 4.89 -6.36 -24.18
C SER A 139 5.90 -7.29 -23.48
N GLY A 140 5.82 -8.61 -23.73
CA GLY A 140 6.56 -9.63 -23.00
C GLY A 140 5.92 -9.98 -21.65
N LEU A 141 4.95 -9.19 -21.19
CA LEU A 141 4.22 -9.40 -19.94
C LEU A 141 3.21 -10.55 -20.02
N GLU A 142 2.84 -10.98 -21.23
CA GLU A 142 2.00 -12.16 -21.41
C GLU A 142 2.66 -13.45 -20.88
N LYS A 143 3.98 -13.43 -20.65
CA LYS A 143 4.76 -14.52 -20.06
C LYS A 143 5.13 -14.27 -18.60
N TYR A 144 4.62 -13.19 -17.99
CA TYR A 144 4.96 -12.84 -16.62
C TYR A 144 4.53 -13.94 -15.66
N ASP A 145 5.49 -14.39 -14.86
CA ASP A 145 5.30 -15.38 -13.80
C ASP A 145 6.06 -14.89 -12.58
N TRP A 146 5.32 -14.50 -11.54
CA TRP A 146 5.89 -13.95 -10.31
C TRP A 146 6.84 -14.93 -9.58
N SER A 147 6.76 -16.22 -9.87
CA SER A 147 7.65 -17.25 -9.32
C SER A 147 9.01 -17.31 -10.04
N LYS A 148 9.17 -16.61 -11.16
CA LYS A 148 10.38 -16.63 -11.99
C LYS A 148 11.05 -15.26 -12.03
N PRO A 149 12.38 -15.20 -12.23
CA PRO A 149 13.04 -13.95 -12.58
C PRO A 149 12.39 -13.32 -13.82
N PHE A 150 12.17 -12.01 -13.77
CA PHE A 150 11.56 -11.25 -14.86
C PHE A 150 12.34 -9.95 -15.05
N SER A 151 12.21 -9.30 -16.22
CA SER A 151 12.92 -8.05 -16.49
C SER A 151 12.34 -6.88 -15.69
N GLN A 152 13.17 -6.21 -14.88
CA GLN A 152 12.76 -4.98 -14.20
C GLN A 152 12.44 -3.87 -15.21
N MET A 153 13.18 -3.79 -16.33
CA MET A 153 12.89 -2.83 -17.40
C MET A 153 11.48 -3.00 -17.97
N ALA A 154 11.10 -4.24 -18.28
CA ALA A 154 9.76 -4.54 -18.82
C ALA A 154 8.65 -4.19 -17.81
N LEU A 155 8.88 -4.41 -16.52
CA LEU A 155 7.95 -3.96 -15.49
C LEU A 155 7.90 -2.43 -15.39
N ASN A 156 9.03 -1.73 -15.38
CA ASN A 156 9.05 -0.27 -15.32
C ASN A 156 8.33 0.36 -16.51
N LEU A 157 8.57 -0.18 -17.71
CA LEU A 157 7.92 0.24 -18.95
C LEU A 157 6.39 0.18 -18.84
N TRP A 158 5.86 -0.81 -18.12
CA TRP A 158 4.42 -0.99 -17.92
C TRP A 158 3.90 -0.24 -16.70
N ASN A 159 4.48 -0.49 -15.52
CA ASN A 159 4.07 0.06 -14.24
C ASN A 159 4.09 1.59 -14.24
N LEU A 160 5.05 2.20 -14.92
CA LEU A 160 5.22 3.66 -15.00
C LEU A 160 4.68 4.27 -16.30
N ASP A 161 3.94 3.50 -17.11
CA ASP A 161 3.25 4.04 -18.27
C ASP A 161 2.14 5.00 -17.82
N PRO A 162 1.98 6.21 -18.39
CA PRO A 162 0.90 7.13 -18.02
C PRO A 162 -0.51 6.54 -18.17
N ALA A 163 -0.70 5.53 -19.02
CA ALA A 163 -1.94 4.80 -19.08
C ALA A 163 -2.19 3.98 -17.80
N ASN A 164 -1.16 3.49 -17.13
CA ASN A 164 -1.25 2.70 -15.90
C ASN A 164 -1.08 3.53 -14.62
N LEU A 165 -0.27 4.58 -14.66
CA LEU A 165 -0.08 5.55 -13.58
C LEU A 165 -0.33 6.98 -14.10
N PRO A 166 -1.61 7.40 -14.21
CA PRO A 166 -1.95 8.73 -14.68
C PRO A 166 -1.28 9.82 -13.83
N ALA A 167 -0.99 10.96 -14.45
CA ALA A 167 -0.41 12.12 -13.78
C ALA A 167 -1.19 12.51 -12.52
N ALA A 168 -2.53 12.57 -12.63
CA ALA A 168 -3.43 12.91 -11.52
C ALA A 168 -3.31 11.93 -10.35
N ALA A 169 -3.17 10.62 -10.61
CA ALA A 169 -3.02 9.62 -9.56
C ALA A 169 -1.77 9.86 -8.69
N ARG A 170 -0.69 10.37 -9.28
CA ARG A 170 0.55 10.74 -8.58
C ARG A 170 0.42 12.04 -7.80
N THR A 171 -0.16 13.08 -8.40
CA THR A 171 -0.24 14.41 -7.79
C THR A 171 -1.32 14.52 -6.70
N ASP A 172 -2.40 13.76 -6.85
CA ASP A 172 -3.59 13.85 -6.00
C ASP A 172 -3.74 12.69 -5.01
N ALA A 173 -2.71 11.87 -4.85
CA ALA A 173 -2.60 10.89 -3.77
C ALA A 173 -2.57 11.59 -2.40
N LYS A 174 -3.71 11.63 -1.70
CA LYS A 174 -3.90 12.47 -0.50
C LYS A 174 -4.57 11.76 0.67
N TYR A 175 -5.09 10.55 0.46
CA TYR A 175 -5.94 9.84 1.41
C TYR A 175 -5.23 8.60 1.94
N ALA A 176 -5.16 8.43 3.26
CA ALA A 176 -4.38 7.37 3.88
C ALA A 176 -4.83 7.08 5.32
N ILE A 177 -4.23 6.05 5.92
CA ILE A 177 -4.41 5.69 7.32
C ILE A 177 -3.26 6.23 8.15
N GLU A 178 -3.56 6.81 9.31
CA GLU A 178 -2.56 7.12 10.34
C GLU A 178 -2.32 5.88 11.22
N LYS A 179 -3.41 5.32 11.75
CA LYS A 179 -3.37 4.13 12.60
C LYS A 179 -4.48 3.15 12.28
N PHE A 180 -4.15 1.89 12.39
CA PHE A 180 -5.09 0.79 12.42
C PHE A 180 -4.66 -0.20 13.49
N ASP A 181 -5.63 -0.94 14.02
CA ASP A 181 -5.39 -2.02 14.96
C ASP A 181 -5.73 -3.37 14.31
N SER A 182 -5.07 -4.42 14.79
CA SER A 182 -5.34 -5.79 14.40
C SER A 182 -6.00 -6.54 15.56
N ILE A 183 -7.07 -7.28 15.28
CA ILE A 183 -7.69 -8.14 16.29
C ILE A 183 -6.71 -9.29 16.58
N PRO A 184 -6.30 -9.51 17.84
CA PRO A 184 -5.37 -10.57 18.18
C PRO A 184 -5.91 -11.96 17.79
N ALA A 185 -5.00 -12.88 17.46
CA ALA A 185 -5.37 -14.22 16.99
C ALA A 185 -6.34 -14.96 17.95
N HIS A 186 -6.19 -14.78 19.28
CA HIS A 186 -7.07 -15.40 20.28
C HIS A 186 -8.50 -14.82 20.29
N ASP A 187 -8.68 -13.60 19.78
CA ASP A 187 -9.98 -12.92 19.71
C ASP A 187 -10.67 -13.10 18.35
N LEU A 188 -10.00 -13.64 17.33
CA LEU A 188 -10.59 -13.88 16.00
C LEU A 188 -11.75 -14.89 15.99
N ARG A 189 -12.01 -15.56 17.12
CA ARG A 189 -13.15 -16.48 17.33
C ARG A 189 -14.22 -15.92 18.27
N ASN A 190 -13.99 -14.73 18.81
CA ASN A 190 -14.84 -14.11 19.82
C ASN A 190 -15.81 -13.10 19.17
N SER A 191 -17.04 -13.53 18.88
CA SER A 191 -18.06 -12.65 18.27
C SER A 191 -18.30 -11.36 19.06
N ALA A 192 -18.26 -11.39 20.40
CA ALA A 192 -18.45 -10.21 21.23
C ALA A 192 -17.37 -9.13 20.96
N LYS A 193 -16.15 -9.53 20.60
CA LYS A 193 -15.08 -8.58 20.26
C LYS A 193 -15.38 -7.83 18.96
N PHE A 194 -15.88 -8.53 17.94
CA PHE A 194 -16.31 -7.90 16.67
C PHE A 194 -17.50 -6.96 16.90
N GLU A 195 -18.47 -7.37 17.72
CA GLU A 195 -19.62 -6.54 18.09
C GLU A 195 -19.22 -5.27 18.83
N GLU A 196 -18.27 -5.36 19.77
CA GLU A 196 -17.70 -4.22 20.50
C GLU A 196 -17.04 -3.22 19.54
N ILE A 197 -16.18 -3.70 18.64
CA ILE A 197 -15.47 -2.86 17.67
C ILE A 197 -16.46 -2.19 16.71
N LEU A 198 -17.42 -2.93 16.15
CA LEU A 198 -18.45 -2.35 15.29
C LEU A 198 -19.26 -1.28 16.03
N TYR A 199 -19.70 -1.57 17.26
CA TYR A 199 -20.46 -0.61 18.06
C TYR A 199 -19.66 0.65 18.43
N SER A 200 -18.33 0.55 18.49
CA SER A 200 -17.45 1.71 18.64
C SER A 200 -17.32 2.56 17.38
N GLY A 201 -18.01 2.19 16.28
CA GLY A 201 -18.08 2.96 15.04
C GLY A 201 -17.02 2.59 14.01
N HIS A 202 -16.38 1.43 14.16
CA HIS A 202 -15.30 0.98 13.27
C HIS A 202 -15.71 -0.23 12.44
N GLU A 203 -15.64 -0.12 11.12
CA GLU A 203 -15.73 -1.27 10.22
C GLU A 203 -14.51 -2.17 10.35
N ILE A 204 -14.70 -3.47 10.15
CA ILE A 204 -13.64 -4.46 10.33
C ILE A 204 -13.33 -5.08 8.97
N VAL A 205 -12.12 -4.83 8.46
CA VAL A 205 -11.56 -5.58 7.33
C VAL A 205 -11.17 -6.95 7.84
N PHE A 206 -11.66 -8.02 7.23
CA PHE A 206 -11.31 -9.38 7.65
C PHE A 206 -11.08 -10.29 6.46
N SER A 207 -10.30 -11.33 6.70
CA SER A 207 -10.18 -12.47 5.79
C SER A 207 -10.99 -13.64 6.32
N MET A 208 -11.51 -14.46 5.41
CA MET A 208 -12.09 -15.76 5.75
C MET A 208 -11.81 -16.75 4.64
N ASN A 209 -11.78 -18.04 5.00
CA ASN A 209 -11.76 -19.10 4.01
C ASN A 209 -13.20 -19.44 3.61
N ILE A 210 -13.55 -19.16 2.35
CA ILE A 210 -14.81 -19.59 1.75
C ILE A 210 -14.65 -21.02 1.30
N HIS A 211 -15.54 -21.91 1.76
CA HIS A 211 -15.56 -23.31 1.37
C HIS A 211 -16.58 -23.54 0.26
N ALA A 212 -16.26 -24.40 -0.72
CA ALA A 212 -17.25 -24.80 -1.70
C ALA A 212 -18.38 -25.58 -1.02
N ASN A 213 -19.57 -25.53 -1.61
CA ASN A 213 -20.77 -26.18 -1.07
C ASN A 213 -21.13 -25.75 0.37
N SER A 214 -20.70 -24.56 0.80
CA SER A 214 -21.05 -23.98 2.09
C SER A 214 -22.52 -23.52 2.18
N ASN A 215 -23.25 -23.49 1.06
CA ASN A 215 -24.69 -23.28 1.10
C ASN A 215 -25.36 -24.42 1.88
N ASP A 216 -25.78 -24.11 3.11
CA ASP A 216 -26.63 -24.99 3.89
C ASP A 216 -28.02 -25.05 3.24
N LEU A 217 -28.20 -26.03 2.34
CA LEU A 217 -29.46 -26.29 1.66
C LEU A 217 -30.61 -26.61 2.63
N ALA A 218 -30.32 -26.95 3.89
CA ALA A 218 -31.35 -27.17 4.90
C ALA A 218 -32.01 -25.86 5.38
N ALA A 219 -31.34 -24.72 5.24
CA ALA A 219 -31.83 -23.40 5.66
C ALA A 219 -32.62 -22.69 4.54
N LYS A 220 -33.62 -23.36 3.96
CA LYS A 220 -34.43 -22.82 2.84
C LYS A 220 -35.01 -21.44 3.19
N GLY A 221 -34.77 -20.46 2.33
CA GLY A 221 -35.26 -19.08 2.49
C GLY A 221 -34.49 -18.22 3.50
N GLN A 222 -33.33 -18.69 3.98
CA GLN A 222 -32.42 -17.91 4.83
C GLN A 222 -31.17 -17.50 4.03
N PRO A 223 -30.99 -16.21 3.70
CA PRO A 223 -29.95 -15.75 2.79
C PRO A 223 -28.62 -15.46 3.50
N VAL A 224 -28.21 -16.32 4.44
CA VAL A 224 -26.98 -16.19 5.21
C VAL A 224 -25.97 -17.24 4.78
N TRP A 225 -24.75 -16.81 4.50
CA TRP A 225 -23.64 -17.73 4.26
C TRP A 225 -23.28 -18.41 5.57
N ARG A 226 -23.42 -19.75 5.60
CA ARG A 226 -23.09 -20.57 6.78
C ARG A 226 -21.93 -21.49 6.50
N LEU A 227 -21.05 -21.66 7.48
CA LEU A 227 -20.04 -22.70 7.41
C LEU A 227 -20.73 -24.02 7.75
N LYS A 228 -20.84 -24.92 6.77
CA LYS A 228 -21.35 -26.27 7.04
C LYS A 228 -20.39 -26.99 8.00
N PRO A 229 -20.87 -27.60 9.10
CA PRO A 229 -20.02 -28.33 10.03
C PRO A 229 -19.17 -29.39 9.31
N ASN A 230 -17.93 -29.57 9.76
CA ASN A 230 -16.98 -30.57 9.24
C ASN A 230 -16.54 -30.41 7.78
N THR A 231 -16.83 -29.27 7.14
CA THR A 231 -16.30 -29.00 5.79
C THR A 231 -14.78 -28.91 5.84
N ARG A 232 -14.10 -29.79 5.10
CA ARG A 232 -12.64 -29.80 4.91
C ARG A 232 -12.35 -29.87 3.42
N GLY A 233 -11.43 -29.03 2.96
CA GLY A 233 -10.86 -29.10 1.61
C GLY A 233 -11.59 -28.21 0.61
N ASP A 234 -10.84 -27.27 0.02
CA ASP A 234 -11.19 -26.24 -0.98
C ASP A 234 -11.51 -24.81 -0.48
N SER A 235 -10.69 -24.29 0.44
CA SER A 235 -10.79 -22.89 0.85
C SER A 235 -10.25 -21.90 -0.20
N VAL A 236 -11.09 -20.97 -0.65
CA VAL A 236 -10.65 -19.71 -1.25
C VAL A 236 -10.53 -18.68 -0.14
N ASN A 237 -9.33 -18.13 0.07
CA ASN A 237 -9.15 -17.01 0.99
C ASN A 237 -9.80 -15.76 0.37
N HIS A 238 -10.72 -15.14 1.09
CA HIS A 238 -11.47 -13.99 0.63
C HIS A 238 -11.52 -12.91 1.71
N PHE A 239 -11.39 -11.67 1.27
CA PHE A 239 -11.40 -10.50 2.15
C PHE A 239 -12.69 -9.72 1.95
N MET A 240 -13.30 -9.26 3.04
CA MET A 240 -14.49 -8.43 2.99
C MET A 240 -14.47 -7.38 4.10
N LEU A 241 -15.45 -6.47 4.09
CA LEU A 241 -15.62 -5.46 5.12
C LEU A 241 -16.87 -5.76 5.96
N MET A 242 -16.70 -5.99 7.25
CA MET A 242 -17.80 -6.13 8.19
C MET A 242 -18.30 -4.76 8.62
N VAL A 243 -19.62 -4.55 8.54
CA VAL A 243 -20.27 -3.24 8.76
C VAL A 243 -21.43 -3.31 9.75
N GLY A 244 -21.73 -4.47 10.33
CA GLY A 244 -22.83 -4.62 11.28
C GLY A 244 -23.04 -6.05 11.74
N TYR A 245 -24.01 -6.24 12.61
CA TYR A 245 -24.39 -7.55 13.13
C TYR A 245 -25.86 -7.60 13.57
N ASP A 246 -26.38 -8.81 13.63
CA ASP A 246 -27.62 -9.19 14.29
C ASP A 246 -27.34 -10.39 15.20
N ARG A 247 -27.21 -10.14 16.51
CA ARG A 247 -26.83 -11.14 17.50
C ARG A 247 -27.91 -12.18 17.71
N ALA A 248 -29.18 -11.81 17.58
CA ALA A 248 -30.30 -12.73 17.75
C ALA A 248 -30.33 -13.76 16.61
N ARG A 249 -30.10 -13.32 15.36
CA ARG A 249 -30.06 -14.17 14.17
C ARG A 249 -28.66 -14.71 13.82
N LYS A 250 -27.63 -14.34 14.59
CA LYS A 250 -26.25 -14.83 14.52
C LYS A 250 -25.56 -14.59 13.16
N PHE A 251 -25.71 -13.40 12.61
CA PHE A 251 -24.96 -13.01 11.41
C PHE A 251 -24.30 -11.63 11.53
N PHE A 252 -23.22 -11.48 10.78
CA PHE A 252 -22.60 -10.21 10.45
C PHE A 252 -23.14 -9.70 9.11
N VAL A 253 -23.25 -8.38 8.99
CA VAL A 253 -23.54 -7.68 7.73
C VAL A 253 -22.21 -7.28 7.10
N VAL A 254 -22.00 -7.67 5.85
CA VAL A 254 -20.70 -7.62 5.19
C VAL A 254 -20.81 -6.98 3.81
N LYS A 255 -19.96 -5.99 3.54
CA LYS A 255 -19.75 -5.43 2.21
C LYS A 255 -18.75 -6.31 1.45
N ASN A 256 -19.28 -7.02 0.46
CA ASN A 256 -18.51 -7.83 -0.48
C ASN A 256 -18.19 -7.03 -1.75
N GLN A 257 -17.39 -7.60 -2.64
CA GLN A 257 -16.91 -6.97 -3.88
C GLN A 257 -17.18 -7.85 -5.10
N TRP A 258 -18.29 -8.59 -5.10
CA TRP A 258 -18.79 -9.37 -6.24
C TRP A 258 -20.06 -8.74 -6.85
N GLY A 259 -20.28 -7.45 -6.59
CA GLY A 259 -21.52 -6.76 -6.90
C GLY A 259 -22.57 -6.86 -5.78
N PRO A 260 -23.66 -6.08 -5.89
CA PRO A 260 -24.69 -6.00 -4.87
C PRO A 260 -25.54 -7.27 -4.81
N THR A 261 -25.84 -7.74 -3.61
CA THR A 261 -26.94 -8.70 -3.39
C THR A 261 -28.29 -8.02 -3.64
N ASN A 262 -29.33 -8.80 -3.95
CA ASN A 262 -30.68 -8.27 -4.21
C ASN A 262 -31.71 -9.13 -3.49
N TYR A 263 -31.96 -8.81 -2.22
CA TYR A 263 -32.92 -9.51 -1.39
C TYR A 263 -34.35 -9.06 -1.68
N THR A 264 -34.56 -7.80 -2.10
CA THR A 264 -35.86 -7.33 -2.59
C THR A 264 -36.39 -8.20 -3.73
N ALA A 265 -35.56 -8.52 -4.74
CA ALA A 265 -35.94 -9.42 -5.82
C ALA A 265 -36.18 -10.88 -5.36
N GLN A 266 -35.70 -11.23 -4.16
CA GLN A 266 -35.87 -12.55 -3.56
C GLN A 266 -36.96 -12.57 -2.48
N GLN A 267 -37.68 -11.48 -2.23
CA GLN A 267 -38.58 -11.35 -1.08
C GLN A 267 -39.62 -12.48 -0.99
N GLY A 268 -40.18 -12.91 -2.12
CA GLY A 268 -41.13 -14.04 -2.17
C GLY A 268 -40.52 -15.42 -1.89
N LYS A 269 -39.19 -15.53 -1.83
CA LYS A 269 -38.43 -16.75 -1.53
C LYS A 269 -37.86 -16.74 -0.11
N LEU A 270 -37.92 -15.62 0.60
CA LEU A 270 -37.45 -15.49 1.97
C LEU A 270 -38.43 -16.16 2.94
N ALA A 271 -37.92 -16.80 3.98
CA ALA A 271 -38.75 -17.32 5.07
C ALA A 271 -39.43 -16.16 5.84
N GLU A 272 -40.55 -16.42 6.52
CA GLU A 272 -41.37 -15.37 7.15
C GLU A 272 -40.57 -14.45 8.09
N GLY A 273 -39.72 -15.03 8.94
CA GLY A 273 -38.85 -14.29 9.87
C GLY A 273 -37.61 -13.63 9.24
N TRP A 274 -37.51 -13.63 7.92
CA TRP A 274 -36.37 -13.08 7.16
C TRP A 274 -36.79 -12.00 6.17
N LYS A 275 -38.06 -11.66 6.03
CA LYS A 275 -38.51 -10.63 5.07
C LYS A 275 -37.94 -9.24 5.35
N ASP A 276 -37.57 -8.94 6.60
CA ASP A 276 -37.00 -7.66 7.01
C ASP A 276 -35.55 -7.46 6.55
N ILE A 277 -34.84 -8.51 6.11
CA ILE A 277 -33.44 -8.41 5.67
C ILE A 277 -33.26 -7.64 4.36
N ILE A 278 -34.35 -7.28 3.66
CA ILE A 278 -34.32 -6.37 2.52
C ILE A 278 -33.65 -5.02 2.85
N LYS A 279 -33.64 -4.63 4.13
CA LYS A 279 -32.90 -3.45 4.61
C LYS A 279 -31.37 -3.56 4.40
N TYR A 280 -30.86 -4.77 4.17
CA TYR A 280 -29.46 -5.06 3.87
C TYR A 280 -29.21 -5.34 2.38
N ASP A 281 -30.11 -4.92 1.48
CA ASP A 281 -29.87 -4.98 0.03
C ASP A 281 -28.49 -4.41 -0.34
N GLY A 282 -27.78 -5.12 -1.21
CA GLY A 282 -26.41 -4.84 -1.59
C GLY A 282 -25.35 -5.52 -0.71
N PHE A 283 -25.67 -5.89 0.53
CA PHE A 283 -24.72 -6.51 1.47
C PHE A 283 -24.88 -8.03 1.51
N THR A 284 -23.79 -8.72 1.85
CA THR A 284 -23.78 -10.15 2.15
C THR A 284 -24.01 -10.36 3.65
N LEU A 285 -24.78 -11.39 4.01
CA LEU A 285 -24.94 -11.81 5.40
C LEU A 285 -24.07 -13.05 5.66
N VAL A 286 -23.23 -13.01 6.70
CA VAL A 286 -22.27 -14.07 7.04
C VAL A 286 -22.50 -14.54 8.48
N ASP A 287 -22.74 -15.83 8.67
CA ASP A 287 -23.02 -16.42 9.99
C ASP A 287 -21.81 -16.34 10.94
N TYR A 288 -22.08 -16.22 12.24
CA TYR A 288 -21.04 -16.19 13.28
C TYR A 288 -20.13 -17.41 13.23
N ASN A 289 -20.61 -18.56 12.77
CA ASN A 289 -19.80 -19.77 12.68
C ASN A 289 -18.62 -19.66 11.69
N TYR A 290 -18.63 -18.69 10.77
CA TYR A 290 -17.50 -18.42 9.89
C TYR A 290 -16.29 -17.84 10.60
N LEU A 291 -16.45 -17.28 11.81
CA LEU A 291 -15.33 -16.84 12.64
C LEU A 291 -14.28 -17.95 12.78
N ALA A 292 -14.69 -19.22 12.80
CA ALA A 292 -13.81 -20.40 12.82
C ALA A 292 -12.73 -20.40 11.72
N THR A 293 -12.96 -19.69 10.62
CA THR A 293 -12.10 -19.66 9.42
C THR A 293 -11.30 -18.37 9.26
N PHE A 294 -11.52 -17.37 10.12
CA PHE A 294 -10.86 -16.07 9.96
C PHE A 294 -9.35 -16.21 10.20
N SER A 295 -8.53 -15.66 9.32
CA SER A 295 -7.07 -15.65 9.50
C SER A 295 -6.54 -14.30 9.99
N GLU A 296 -7.24 -13.21 9.68
CA GLU A 296 -6.91 -11.87 10.17
C GLU A 296 -8.13 -10.95 10.17
N ALA A 297 -8.07 -9.92 11.01
CA ALA A 297 -9.05 -8.85 11.06
C ALA A 297 -8.40 -7.55 11.56
N HIS A 298 -8.77 -6.42 10.95
CA HIS A 298 -8.20 -5.10 11.19
C HIS A 298 -9.28 -4.03 11.16
N TYR A 299 -9.05 -2.92 11.84
CA TYR A 299 -9.94 -1.76 11.80
C TYR A 299 -9.13 -0.46 11.88
N ILE A 300 -9.58 0.57 11.15
CA ILE A 300 -8.93 1.89 11.12
C ILE A 300 -9.32 2.62 12.39
N THR A 301 -8.33 3.07 13.17
CA THR A 301 -8.56 3.88 14.38
C THR A 301 -8.33 5.37 14.13
N GLU A 302 -7.50 5.72 13.13
CA GLU A 302 -7.20 7.10 12.79
C GLU A 302 -6.88 7.24 11.29
N VAL A 303 -7.55 8.18 10.61
CA VAL A 303 -7.23 8.56 9.21
C VAL A 303 -6.16 9.64 9.21
N ALA A 304 -5.30 9.64 8.20
CA ALA A 304 -4.35 10.72 8.01
C ALA A 304 -5.08 12.02 7.62
N PRO A 305 -4.62 13.21 8.06
CA PRO A 305 -5.07 14.46 7.48
C PRO A 305 -4.92 14.42 5.95
N VAL A 306 -5.94 14.90 5.23
CA VAL A 306 -5.92 14.93 3.76
C VAL A 306 -4.71 15.73 3.28
N GLY A 307 -3.88 15.12 2.44
CA GLY A 307 -2.65 15.74 1.96
C GLY A 307 -1.54 15.86 3.01
N SER A 308 -1.55 14.99 4.02
CA SER A 308 -0.49 14.94 5.05
C SER A 308 0.91 14.96 4.42
N ARG A 309 1.79 15.79 4.98
CA ARG A 309 3.15 16.02 4.46
C ARG A 309 4.00 14.75 4.41
N ARG A 310 3.70 13.75 5.24
CA ARG A 310 4.44 12.48 5.22
C ARG A 310 4.35 11.73 3.89
N PHE A 311 3.34 12.04 3.07
CA PHE A 311 3.16 11.43 1.76
C PHE A 311 3.71 12.26 0.60
N ILE A 312 4.25 13.46 0.86
CA ILE A 312 4.88 14.28 -0.20
C ILE A 312 5.98 13.51 -0.95
N PRO A 313 6.86 12.71 -0.30
CA PRO A 313 7.87 11.91 -1.00
C PRO A 313 7.29 10.95 -2.06
N GLN A 314 6.04 10.50 -1.92
CA GLN A 314 5.38 9.63 -2.90
C GLN A 314 5.24 10.31 -4.26
N ARG A 315 5.24 11.65 -4.32
CA ARG A 315 5.20 12.42 -5.58
C ARG A 315 6.48 12.28 -6.41
N ALA A 316 7.57 11.80 -5.82
CA ALA A 316 8.81 11.56 -6.56
C ALA A 316 8.73 10.31 -7.46
N ILE A 317 7.71 9.46 -7.27
CA ILE A 317 7.56 8.20 -7.98
C ILE A 317 7.17 8.45 -9.45
N GLY A 318 7.87 7.79 -10.37
CA GLY A 318 7.66 7.96 -11.81
C GLY A 318 8.97 7.91 -12.60
N GLN A 319 8.90 8.38 -13.85
CA GLN A 319 10.04 8.45 -14.76
C GLN A 319 10.61 9.87 -14.77
N TRP A 320 11.91 9.98 -14.50
CA TRP A 320 12.64 11.23 -14.50
C TRP A 320 13.54 11.31 -15.72
N GLU A 321 13.43 12.39 -16.49
CA GLU A 321 14.42 12.70 -17.53
C GLU A 321 15.69 13.23 -16.85
N VAL A 322 16.79 12.50 -17.01
CA VAL A 322 18.08 12.79 -16.37
C VAL A 322 19.07 13.33 -17.40
N THR A 323 19.75 14.43 -17.06
CA THR A 323 20.83 15.01 -17.85
C THR A 323 22.09 15.12 -17.00
N PHE A 324 23.17 14.50 -17.45
CA PHE A 324 24.51 14.65 -16.87
C PHE A 324 25.23 15.83 -17.52
N LYS A 325 25.81 16.73 -16.72
CA LYS A 325 26.46 17.95 -17.20
C LYS A 325 27.88 18.10 -16.67
N LYS A 326 28.79 18.55 -17.54
CA LYS A 326 30.13 19.03 -17.15
C LYS A 326 30.24 20.49 -17.58
N GLU A 327 30.52 21.38 -16.63
CA GLU A 327 30.62 22.82 -16.89
C GLU A 327 29.38 23.38 -17.64
N GLY A 328 28.19 22.92 -17.24
CA GLY A 328 26.90 23.29 -17.83
C GLY A 328 26.57 22.64 -19.18
N LYS A 329 27.50 21.92 -19.82
CA LYS A 329 27.28 21.22 -21.09
C LYS A 329 26.81 19.78 -20.86
N LYS A 330 25.79 19.35 -21.62
CA LYS A 330 25.28 17.97 -21.58
C LYS A 330 26.39 17.00 -22.06
N VAL A 331 26.67 16.00 -21.23
CA VAL A 331 27.61 14.89 -21.52
C VAL A 331 26.85 13.60 -21.81
N ASN A 332 25.78 13.32 -21.07
CA ASN A 332 24.95 12.13 -21.25
C ASN A 332 23.50 12.41 -20.80
N SER A 333 22.59 11.49 -21.10
CA SER A 333 21.22 11.49 -20.59
C SER A 333 20.73 10.08 -20.27
N GLY A 334 19.65 10.01 -19.50
CA GLY A 334 18.98 8.75 -19.19
C GLY A 334 17.61 8.98 -18.58
N VAL A 335 17.01 7.89 -18.12
CA VAL A 335 15.73 7.85 -17.43
C VAL A 335 15.93 7.22 -16.07
N LEU A 336 15.62 7.95 -15.00
CA LEU A 336 15.54 7.38 -13.65
C LEU A 336 14.09 6.94 -13.39
N CYS A 337 13.88 5.64 -13.30
CA CYS A 337 12.63 5.01 -12.88
C CYS A 337 12.60 4.94 -11.37
N TRP A 338 11.96 5.90 -10.72
CA TRP A 338 11.83 5.97 -9.28
C TRP A 338 10.57 5.22 -8.82
N ARG A 339 10.74 4.15 -8.04
CA ARG A 339 9.66 3.25 -7.60
C ARG A 339 9.49 3.17 -6.08
N HIS A 340 10.56 3.41 -5.33
CA HIS A 340 10.54 3.34 -3.88
C HIS A 340 10.78 4.73 -3.29
N PRO A 341 9.84 5.30 -2.53
CA PRO A 341 10.18 6.48 -1.75
C PRO A 341 11.19 6.04 -0.67
N PRO A 342 12.26 6.81 -0.43
CA PRO A 342 13.26 6.51 0.59
C PRO A 342 12.69 6.85 1.98
N ILE A 343 11.63 6.16 2.35
CA ILE A 343 11.06 6.22 3.69
C ILE A 343 11.82 5.16 4.48
N SER A 344 12.44 5.57 5.59
CA SER A 344 12.97 4.62 6.55
C SER A 344 11.84 3.69 6.98
N ALA A 345 11.84 2.45 6.49
CA ALA A 345 10.89 1.45 6.96
C ALA A 345 11.13 1.28 8.47
N GLU A 346 10.28 1.89 9.29
CA GLU A 346 10.34 1.74 10.75
C GLU A 346 10.34 0.24 11.08
N GLY A 347 11.27 -0.17 11.94
CA GLY A 347 11.39 -1.55 12.40
C GLY A 347 12.25 -2.48 11.53
N LYS A 348 12.81 -2.05 10.39
CA LYS A 348 13.85 -2.84 9.70
C LYS A 348 15.23 -2.62 10.35
N GLN A 349 15.97 -3.69 10.61
CA GLN A 349 17.34 -3.63 11.16
C GLN A 349 18.35 -2.95 10.21
N LYS A 350 18.03 -2.87 8.91
CA LYS A 350 18.85 -2.24 7.88
C LYS A 350 18.00 -1.24 7.09
N ALA A 351 18.60 -0.09 6.77
CA ALA A 351 17.98 0.91 5.92
C ALA A 351 17.81 0.36 4.49
N ASP A 352 16.61 0.44 3.94
CA ASP A 352 16.35 0.19 2.53
C ASP A 352 16.53 1.51 1.79
N LEU A 353 17.65 1.65 1.08
CA LEU A 353 18.02 2.85 0.34
C LEU A 353 17.62 2.76 -1.14
N ARG A 354 16.99 1.69 -1.59
CA ARG A 354 16.62 1.54 -3.00
C ARG A 354 15.66 2.65 -3.40
N LEU A 355 15.92 3.26 -4.56
CA LEU A 355 15.00 4.20 -5.21
C LEU A 355 14.41 3.60 -6.48
N GLY A 356 15.25 2.92 -7.27
CA GLY A 356 14.87 2.27 -8.53
C GLY A 356 16.05 2.15 -9.49
N GLU A 357 15.84 2.45 -10.77
CA GLU A 357 16.82 2.20 -11.84
C GLU A 357 17.10 3.44 -12.68
N LEU A 358 18.37 3.70 -12.98
CA LEU A 358 18.81 4.61 -14.02
C LEU A 358 19.08 3.82 -15.30
N VAL A 359 18.46 4.25 -16.40
CA VAL A 359 18.65 3.70 -17.75
C VAL A 359 19.28 4.77 -18.60
N LEU A 360 20.54 4.59 -19.01
CA LEU A 360 21.23 5.57 -19.86
C LEU A 360 20.71 5.52 -21.30
N ALA A 361 21.02 6.54 -22.11
CA ALA A 361 20.60 6.64 -23.50
C ALA A 361 21.08 5.47 -24.40
N ASN A 362 22.18 4.81 -24.04
CA ASN A 362 22.66 3.58 -24.69
C ASN A 362 21.90 2.31 -24.24
N GLY A 363 20.94 2.46 -23.33
CA GLY A 363 20.14 1.40 -22.74
C GLY A 363 20.84 0.57 -21.66
N GLU A 364 21.99 1.01 -21.15
CA GLU A 364 22.59 0.42 -19.96
C GLU A 364 21.77 0.76 -18.71
N GLN A 365 21.51 -0.26 -17.89
CA GLN A 365 20.70 -0.15 -16.68
C GLN A 365 21.57 -0.27 -15.42
N TYR A 366 21.29 0.60 -14.44
CA TYR A 366 21.99 0.71 -13.17
C TYR A 366 20.99 0.86 -12.02
N ARG A 367 21.20 0.13 -10.92
CA ARG A 367 20.44 0.38 -9.69
C ARG A 367 20.85 1.70 -9.05
N VAL A 368 19.87 2.41 -8.52
CA VAL A 368 20.05 3.69 -7.82
C VAL A 368 19.56 3.53 -6.39
N ASN A 369 20.47 3.77 -5.45
CA ASN A 369 20.13 3.96 -4.06
C ASN A 369 20.13 5.45 -3.72
N GLY A 370 19.42 5.84 -2.66
CA GLY A 370 19.47 7.20 -2.18
C GLY A 370 18.85 7.41 -0.80
N LYS A 371 19.08 8.61 -0.27
CA LYS A 371 18.55 9.08 1.01
C LYS A 371 17.84 10.39 0.78
N LEU A 372 16.73 10.57 1.47
CA LEU A 372 15.96 11.81 1.46
C LEU A 372 15.89 12.35 2.87
N ASP A 373 16.19 13.64 3.02
CA ASP A 373 16.12 14.38 4.27
C ASP A 373 15.22 15.60 4.08
N GLY A 374 14.30 15.79 5.02
CA GLY A 374 13.28 16.84 5.00
C GLY A 374 11.88 16.33 5.35
N ASP A 375 11.01 17.28 5.71
CA ASP A 375 9.61 17.06 6.13
C ASP A 375 8.60 17.63 5.12
N GLY A 376 9.07 18.09 3.96
CA GLY A 376 8.27 18.75 2.94
C GLY A 376 7.95 20.22 3.22
N SER A 377 8.46 20.81 4.30
CA SER A 377 8.35 22.27 4.54
C SER A 377 9.30 23.11 3.67
N LYS A 378 10.35 22.47 3.16
CA LYS A 378 11.39 23.03 2.27
C LYS A 378 11.72 22.00 1.19
N PRO A 379 12.44 22.38 0.11
CA PRO A 379 13.04 21.40 -0.79
C PRO A 379 13.84 20.38 0.01
N TYR A 380 13.63 19.10 -0.30
CA TYR A 380 14.32 18.02 0.37
C TYR A 380 15.80 18.03 -0.01
N GLN A 381 16.65 17.61 0.92
CA GLN A 381 18.02 17.24 0.59
C GLN A 381 18.03 15.78 0.16
N ILE A 382 18.71 15.48 -0.94
CA ILE A 382 18.80 14.12 -1.47
C ILE A 382 20.25 13.75 -1.74
N SER A 383 20.59 12.50 -1.46
CA SER A 383 21.81 11.87 -1.97
C SER A 383 21.47 10.68 -2.86
N LEU A 384 22.15 10.56 -4.00
CA LEU A 384 22.06 9.41 -4.90
C LEU A 384 23.39 8.66 -4.95
N HIS A 385 23.30 7.33 -5.02
CA HIS A 385 24.43 6.41 -5.11
C HIS A 385 24.21 5.44 -6.27
N VAL A 386 25.21 5.34 -7.15
CA VAL A 386 25.18 4.45 -8.33
C VAL A 386 26.57 3.87 -8.56
N ASP A 387 26.68 2.55 -8.69
CA ASP A 387 27.92 1.85 -9.06
C ASP A 387 27.83 1.48 -10.56
N PHE A 388 28.41 2.33 -11.41
CA PHE A 388 28.45 2.15 -12.86
C PHE A 388 29.39 1.01 -13.28
N SER A 389 30.29 0.58 -12.42
CA SER A 389 31.17 -0.56 -12.71
C SER A 389 30.43 -1.90 -12.60
N LYS A 390 29.51 -2.02 -11.62
CA LYS A 390 28.77 -3.26 -11.35
C LYS A 390 27.36 -3.28 -11.94
N GLY A 391 26.73 -2.12 -12.11
CA GLY A 391 25.33 -2.03 -12.51
C GLY A 391 24.32 -2.34 -11.39
N THR A 392 24.79 -2.82 -10.23
CA THR A 392 23.96 -3.24 -9.11
C THR A 392 24.48 -2.71 -7.78
N LEU A 393 23.56 -2.54 -6.83
CA LEU A 393 23.85 -2.13 -5.46
C LEU A 393 23.02 -2.95 -4.46
N PRO A 394 23.62 -3.48 -3.38
CA PRO A 394 22.85 -3.98 -2.25
C PRO A 394 21.91 -2.89 -1.71
N LEU A 395 20.75 -3.27 -1.17
CA LEU A 395 19.71 -2.31 -0.76
C LEU A 395 20.16 -1.27 0.28
N ASP A 396 21.16 -1.57 1.10
CA ASP A 396 21.70 -0.70 2.15
C ASP A 396 23.00 0.01 1.74
N SER A 397 23.47 -0.23 0.50
CA SER A 397 24.76 0.25 0.03
C SER A 397 24.73 1.73 -0.37
N THR A 398 25.84 2.40 -0.12
CA THR A 398 26.15 3.75 -0.60
C THR A 398 27.41 3.77 -1.46
N ALA A 399 27.83 2.59 -1.96
CA ALA A 399 29.00 2.45 -2.83
C ALA A 399 28.77 3.08 -4.22
N GLY A 400 29.87 3.25 -4.95
CA GLY A 400 29.87 3.85 -6.28
C GLY A 400 30.00 5.37 -6.26
N ALA A 401 29.61 6.01 -7.35
CA ALA A 401 29.56 7.46 -7.47
C ALA A 401 28.43 8.04 -6.62
N THR A 402 28.67 9.20 -6.00
CA THR A 402 27.70 9.86 -5.12
C THR A 402 27.43 11.30 -5.54
N TRP A 403 26.14 11.65 -5.58
CA TRP A 403 25.67 13.01 -5.80
C TRP A 403 24.82 13.50 -4.64
N LYS A 404 24.86 14.80 -4.37
CA LYS A 404 23.99 15.46 -3.39
C LYS A 404 23.41 16.76 -3.91
N GLY A 405 22.20 17.07 -3.49
CA GLY A 405 21.58 18.36 -3.79
C GLY A 405 20.13 18.42 -3.34
N THR A 406 19.33 19.17 -4.10
CA THR A 406 17.96 19.49 -3.73
C THR A 406 16.95 18.78 -4.61
N LEU A 407 15.90 18.26 -3.98
CA LEU A 407 14.71 17.73 -4.63
C LEU A 407 13.50 18.61 -4.30
N HIS A 408 12.82 19.10 -5.33
CA HIS A 408 11.61 19.91 -5.21
C HIS A 408 10.40 19.12 -5.70
N LEU A 409 9.39 18.94 -4.83
CA LEU A 409 8.18 18.13 -5.07
C LEU A 409 6.90 18.99 -4.96
N PRO A 410 6.66 19.93 -5.90
CA PRO A 410 5.50 20.80 -5.86
C PRO A 410 4.18 20.03 -6.05
N ASP A 411 3.08 20.60 -5.56
CA ASP A 411 1.74 20.00 -5.66
C ASP A 411 1.29 19.74 -7.11
N ASN A 412 1.79 20.51 -8.07
CA ASN A 412 1.45 20.36 -9.49
C ASN A 412 2.20 19.22 -10.20
N GLY A 413 3.02 18.44 -9.47
CA GLY A 413 3.78 17.32 -10.00
C GLY A 413 4.97 17.67 -10.89
N LYS A 414 5.27 18.96 -11.13
CA LYS A 414 6.44 19.41 -11.91
C LYS A 414 7.71 19.35 -11.06
N ALA A 415 8.03 18.14 -10.62
CA ALA A 415 9.15 17.89 -9.73
C ALA A 415 10.49 18.03 -10.45
N THR A 416 11.47 18.58 -9.75
CA THR A 416 12.82 18.83 -10.27
C THR A 416 13.88 18.46 -9.25
N MET A 417 15.03 18.03 -9.72
CA MET A 417 16.17 17.65 -8.91
C MET A 417 17.44 18.23 -9.52
N HIS A 418 18.30 18.82 -8.69
CA HIS A 418 19.61 19.34 -9.09
C HIS A 418 20.65 18.83 -8.10
N LEU A 419 21.65 18.09 -8.59
CA LEU A 419 22.65 17.43 -7.77
C LEU A 419 24.07 17.76 -8.25
N LYS A 420 24.98 17.88 -7.29
CA LYS A 420 26.42 18.06 -7.52
C LYS A 420 27.19 16.82 -7.07
N PRO A 421 28.36 16.55 -7.68
CA PRO A 421 29.24 15.50 -7.21
C PRO A 421 29.55 15.66 -5.71
N HIS A 422 29.52 14.55 -4.97
CA HIS A 422 29.75 14.54 -3.53
C HIS A 422 30.60 13.33 -3.11
N GLY A 423 31.68 13.09 -3.84
CA GLY A 423 32.62 11.98 -3.58
C GLY A 423 32.16 10.64 -4.14
N GLY A 424 32.66 9.55 -3.55
CA GLY A 424 32.45 8.19 -4.05
C GLY A 424 33.52 7.74 -5.05
N ALA A 425 33.25 6.66 -5.75
CA ALA A 425 34.14 6.11 -6.77
C ALA A 425 34.17 7.01 -8.02
N LYS A 426 35.36 7.19 -8.59
CA LYS A 426 35.55 7.85 -9.89
C LYS A 426 35.28 6.85 -10.99
N GLU A 427 34.17 7.03 -11.66
CA GLU A 427 33.67 6.14 -12.72
C GLU A 427 33.31 6.98 -13.95
N LYS A 428 33.00 6.33 -15.07
CA LYS A 428 32.66 7.00 -16.33
C LYS A 428 31.17 6.95 -16.60
N VAL A 429 30.61 8.07 -17.06
CA VAL A 429 29.26 8.16 -17.63
C VAL A 429 29.37 8.89 -18.97
N GLY A 430 29.34 8.13 -20.07
CA GLY A 430 29.82 8.64 -21.36
C GLY A 430 31.29 9.05 -21.26
N ASP A 431 31.62 10.25 -21.73
CA ASP A 431 33.01 10.75 -21.70
C ASP A 431 33.39 11.46 -20.38
N GLY A 432 32.43 11.67 -19.47
CA GLY A 432 32.63 12.41 -18.22
C GLY A 432 32.97 11.52 -17.03
N ASP A 433 33.83 12.03 -16.14
CA ASP A 433 34.10 11.42 -14.84
C ASP A 433 33.02 11.81 -13.82
N THR A 434 32.46 10.84 -13.09
CA THR A 434 31.34 11.05 -12.16
C THR A 434 31.60 12.13 -11.10
N ASN A 435 32.85 12.33 -10.68
CA ASN A 435 33.24 13.36 -9.72
C ASN A 435 33.27 14.80 -10.29
N GLU A 436 32.98 14.96 -11.59
CA GLU A 436 32.94 16.24 -12.30
C GLU A 436 31.54 16.52 -12.91
N LEU A 437 30.62 15.56 -12.80
CA LEU A 437 29.30 15.63 -13.44
C LEU A 437 28.22 16.13 -12.48
N GLU A 438 27.55 17.21 -12.82
CA GLU A 438 26.29 17.61 -12.20
C GLU A 438 25.13 16.81 -12.82
N ILE A 439 24.06 16.62 -12.05
CA ILE A 439 22.82 15.98 -12.51
C ILE A 439 21.68 16.99 -12.42
N ASP A 440 21.03 17.22 -13.55
CA ASP A 440 19.70 17.82 -13.60
C ASP A 440 18.69 16.76 -13.96
N ALA A 441 17.58 16.70 -13.22
CA ALA A 441 16.47 15.83 -13.56
C ALA A 441 15.12 16.51 -13.37
N LYS A 442 14.16 16.14 -14.22
CA LYS A 442 12.76 16.57 -14.13
C LYS A 442 11.84 15.35 -14.23
N LEU A 443 10.80 15.32 -13.40
CA LEU A 443 9.79 14.27 -13.46
C LEU A 443 8.90 14.47 -14.68
N VAL A 444 8.65 13.40 -15.42
CA VAL A 444 7.77 13.39 -16.60
C VAL A 444 6.48 12.64 -16.27
N LEU A 445 5.35 13.28 -16.53
CA LEU A 445 4.04 12.82 -16.06
C LEU A 445 3.18 12.19 -17.16
N ASP A 446 3.38 12.59 -18.40
CA ASP A 446 2.47 12.32 -19.52
C ASP A 446 3.13 11.49 -20.63
N GLN A 447 4.38 11.06 -20.43
CA GLN A 447 5.14 10.28 -21.40
C GLN A 447 5.81 9.07 -20.73
N ASN A 448 6.07 8.05 -21.54
CA ASN A 448 6.80 6.86 -21.14
C ASN A 448 8.22 6.93 -21.73
N LEU A 449 9.13 7.60 -21.03
CA LEU A 449 10.50 7.87 -21.49
C LEU A 449 11.29 6.59 -21.80
N LEU A 450 11.01 5.48 -21.12
CA LEU A 450 11.66 4.20 -21.41
C LEU A 450 11.33 3.67 -22.82
N ARG A 451 10.15 3.97 -23.38
CA ARG A 451 9.82 3.57 -24.76
C ARG A 451 10.75 4.26 -25.76
N GLU A 452 11.06 5.54 -25.53
CA GLU A 452 11.92 6.34 -26.40
C GLU A 452 13.35 5.78 -26.45
N ILE A 453 13.86 5.24 -25.34
CA ILE A 453 15.17 4.56 -25.32
C ILE A 453 15.13 3.25 -26.13
N GLY A 454 14.01 2.51 -26.08
CA GLY A 454 13.86 1.21 -26.72
C GLY A 454 13.75 1.26 -28.25
N GLU A 455 13.14 2.31 -28.80
CA GLU A 455 12.95 2.48 -30.26
C GLU A 455 14.24 2.77 -31.03
N HIS A 456 15.35 3.05 -30.33
CA HIS A 456 16.66 3.31 -30.92
C HIS A 456 17.59 2.08 -30.95
N LYS A 457 17.08 0.89 -30.57
CA LYS A 457 17.76 -0.41 -30.72
C LYS A 457 17.06 -1.26 -31.76
#